data_AF-K6B2B3-F1
#
_entry.id   AF-K6B2B3-F1
#
_cell.length_a   1.000
_cell.length_b   1.000
_cell.length_c   1.000
_cell.angle_alpha   90.00
_cell.angle_beta   90.00
_cell.angle_gamma   90.00
#
_symmetry.space_group_name_H-M   'P 1'
#
loop_
_entity.id
_entity.type
_entity.pdbx_description
1 polymer ?
#
loop_
_entity_poly.entity_id
_entity_poly.type
_entity_poly.pdbx_seq_one_letter_code
_entity_poly.pdbx_strand_id
1 'polypeptide(L)'
;MTKEERKRFDNTRRDLQENPVKAMLFYAHYGTKETANETCDNPFERWKQTTQRENRAICNHLGIEYKDEDFKISSEKLAKEWCKNLPDIE
;
A
#
# COMPACT_ATOMS: atom_id res chain seq x y z
N MET A 1 3.26 -3.26 -12.42
CA MET A 1 2.26 -4.26 -12.00
C MET A 1 1.16 -4.39 -13.06
N THR A 2 0.83 -5.62 -13.46
CA THR A 2 -0.30 -5.94 -14.36
C THR A 2 -1.66 -5.83 -13.65
N LYS A 3 -2.78 -5.89 -14.40
CA LYS A 3 -4.13 -5.81 -13.81
C LYS A 3 -4.43 -7.01 -12.92
N GLU A 4 -3.99 -8.19 -13.32
CA GLU A 4 -4.17 -9.45 -12.59
C GLU A 4 -3.36 -9.45 -11.29
N GLU A 5 -2.10 -9.02 -11.36
CA GLU A 5 -1.24 -8.83 -10.19
C GLU A 5 -1.84 -7.80 -9.22
N ARG A 6 -2.35 -6.68 -9.73
CA ARG A 6 -3.02 -5.65 -8.92
C ARG A 6 -4.24 -6.20 -8.19
N LYS A 7 -5.06 -6.99 -8.88
CA LYS A 7 -6.23 -7.64 -8.26
C LYS A 7 -5.82 -8.59 -7.13
N ARG A 8 -4.77 -9.39 -7.33
CA ARG A 8 -4.24 -10.30 -6.29
C ARG A 8 -3.66 -9.53 -5.11
N PHE A 9 -2.95 -8.45 -5.39
CA PHE A 9 -2.42 -7.53 -4.38
C PHE A 9 -3.55 -6.94 -3.52
N ASP A 10 -4.55 -6.33 -4.14
CA ASP A 10 -5.66 -5.67 -3.45
C ASP A 10 -6.49 -6.66 -2.61
N ASN A 11 -6.70 -7.89 -3.12
CA ASN A 11 -7.36 -8.95 -2.37
C ASN A 11 -6.56 -9.39 -1.14
N THR A 12 -5.24 -9.58 -1.30
CA THR A 12 -4.35 -9.97 -0.18
C THR A 12 -4.31 -8.88 0.88
N ARG A 13 -4.18 -7.62 0.45
CA ARG A 13 -4.20 -6.46 1.35
C ARG A 13 -5.50 -6.41 2.15
N ARG A 14 -6.65 -6.60 1.49
CA ARG A 14 -7.96 -6.60 2.15
C ARG A 14 -8.07 -7.70 3.20
N ASP A 15 -7.69 -8.93 2.85
CA ASP A 15 -7.74 -10.07 3.76
C ASP A 15 -6.81 -9.89 4.98
N LEU A 16 -5.64 -9.26 4.81
CA LEU A 16 -4.78 -8.88 5.94
C LEU A 16 -5.42 -7.78 6.81
N GLN A 17 -6.12 -6.81 6.21
CA GLN A 17 -6.83 -5.77 6.97
C GLN A 17 -8.02 -6.32 7.76
N GLU A 18 -8.73 -7.30 7.21
CA GLU A 18 -9.89 -7.94 7.84
C GLU A 18 -9.50 -8.96 8.90
N ASN A 19 -8.29 -9.53 8.85
CA ASN A 19 -7.81 -10.55 9.78
C ASN A 19 -6.49 -10.16 10.47
N PRO A 20 -6.56 -9.57 11.69
CA PRO A 20 -5.38 -9.05 12.38
C PRO A 20 -4.40 -10.15 12.81
N VAL A 21 -4.87 -11.36 13.15
CA VAL A 21 -3.99 -12.49 13.50
C VAL A 21 -3.20 -12.94 12.28
N LYS A 22 -3.88 -13.05 11.13
CA LYS A 22 -3.23 -13.37 9.86
C LYS A 22 -2.21 -12.30 9.47
N ALA A 23 -2.55 -11.03 9.63
CA ALA A 23 -1.62 -9.92 9.38
C ALA A 23 -0.37 -10.01 10.25
N MET A 24 -0.53 -10.26 11.55
CA MET A 24 0.61 -10.41 12.47
C MET A 24 1.55 -11.52 12.03
N LEU A 25 1.02 -12.71 11.73
CA LEU A 25 1.83 -13.85 11.25
C LEU A 25 2.47 -13.56 9.90
N PHE A 26 1.71 -12.96 8.99
CA PHE A 26 2.19 -12.59 7.66
C PHE A 26 3.40 -11.65 7.72
N TYR A 27 3.28 -10.54 8.46
CA TYR A 27 4.37 -9.56 8.57
C TYR A 27 5.54 -10.07 9.42
N ALA A 28 5.35 -11.03 10.33
CA ALA A 28 6.46 -11.71 10.98
C ALA A 28 7.30 -12.54 9.98
N HIS A 29 6.66 -13.13 8.96
CA HIS A 29 7.34 -13.95 7.95
C HIS A 29 7.88 -13.15 6.76
N TYR A 30 7.12 -12.19 6.25
CA TYR A 30 7.43 -11.45 5.02
C TYR A 30 7.83 -9.99 5.27
N GLY A 31 7.65 -9.49 6.48
CA GLY A 31 8.09 -8.15 6.86
C GLY A 31 9.61 -8.04 6.75
N THR A 32 10.09 -6.99 6.11
CA THR A 32 11.52 -6.70 6.08
C THR A 32 11.96 -6.34 7.50
N LYS A 33 13.09 -6.90 7.95
CA LYS A 33 13.78 -6.53 9.21
C LYS A 33 14.34 -5.11 9.19
N GLU A 34 13.92 -4.27 8.24
CA GLU A 34 14.31 -2.87 8.24
C GLU A 34 13.81 -2.29 9.57
N THR A 35 14.75 -2.02 10.47
CA THR A 35 14.50 -1.34 11.73
C THR A 35 13.58 -0.17 11.40
N ALA A 36 12.40 -0.13 12.02
CA ALA A 36 11.67 1.14 12.05
C ALA A 36 12.73 2.19 12.42
N ASN A 37 12.92 3.22 11.60
CA ASN A 37 13.67 4.36 12.09
C ASN A 37 12.81 4.89 13.24
N GLU A 38 13.12 4.44 14.46
CA GLU A 38 12.50 4.86 15.72
C GLU A 38 12.64 6.38 15.93
N THR A 39 13.40 7.04 15.06
CA THR A 39 13.72 8.47 15.00
C THR A 39 12.86 9.28 14.01
N CYS A 40 11.84 8.69 13.37
CA CYS A 40 10.94 9.45 12.50
C CYS A 40 9.87 10.19 13.34
N ASP A 41 10.16 11.41 13.75
CA ASP A 41 9.24 12.26 14.53
C ASP A 41 7.99 12.67 13.74
N ASN A 42 8.05 12.66 12.41
CA ASN A 42 6.92 13.03 11.55
C ASN A 42 5.96 11.85 11.34
N PRO A 43 4.69 11.94 11.82
CA PRO A 43 3.71 10.87 11.65
C PRO A 43 3.42 10.52 10.18
N PHE A 44 3.51 11.49 9.28
CA PHE A 44 3.27 11.29 7.85
C PHE A 44 4.37 10.44 7.20
N GLU A 45 5.63 10.76 7.48
CA GLU A 45 6.76 9.99 6.95
C GLU A 45 6.80 8.59 7.55
N ARG A 46 6.44 8.45 8.83
CA ARG A 46 6.29 7.14 9.48
C ARG A 46 5.19 6.32 8.80
N TRP A 47 4.01 6.89 8.57
CA TRP A 47 2.91 6.19 7.87
C TRP A 47 3.30 5.76 6.46
N LYS A 48 3.99 6.64 5.71
CA LYS A 48 4.47 6.36 4.37
C LYS A 48 5.47 5.21 4.36
N GLN A 49 6.44 5.20 5.27
CA GLN A 49 7.42 4.12 5.42
C GLN A 49 6.74 2.79 5.76
N THR A 50 5.80 2.79 6.71
CA THR A 50 5.02 1.59 7.05
C THR A 50 4.27 1.06 5.82
N THR A 51 3.57 1.93 5.10
CA THR A 51 2.80 1.55 3.91
C THR A 51 3.70 0.95 2.82
N GLN A 52 4.89 1.52 2.58
CA GLN A 52 5.85 0.98 1.63
C GLN A 52 6.33 -0.42 2.02
N ARG A 53 6.64 -0.63 3.31
CA ARG A 53 7.06 -1.94 3.82
C ARG A 53 5.97 -3.00 3.67
N GLU A 54 4.73 -2.65 4.01
CA GLU A 54 3.59 -3.53 3.84
C GLU A 54 3.38 -3.91 2.37
N ASN A 55 3.39 -2.93 1.47
CA ASN A 55 3.26 -3.18 0.03
C ASN A 55 4.39 -4.09 -0.48
N ARG A 56 5.63 -3.87 -0.03
CA ARG A 56 6.79 -4.70 -0.41
C ARG A 56 6.66 -6.13 0.09
N ALA A 57 6.19 -6.33 1.33
CA ALA A 57 5.95 -7.66 1.89
C ALA A 57 4.86 -8.42 1.11
N ILE A 58 3.77 -7.74 0.73
CA ILE A 58 2.70 -8.33 -0.10
C ILE A 58 3.23 -8.70 -1.49
N CYS A 59 3.98 -7.81 -2.15
CA CYS A 59 4.60 -8.12 -3.44
C CYS A 59 5.54 -9.34 -3.34
N ASN A 60 6.37 -9.40 -2.29
CA ASN A 60 7.27 -10.53 -2.05
C ASN A 60 6.50 -11.85 -1.87
N HIS A 61 5.44 -11.84 -1.06
CA HIS A 61 4.58 -13.01 -0.89
C HIS A 61 3.95 -13.51 -2.19
N LEU A 62 3.53 -12.58 -3.06
CA LEU A 62 2.89 -12.89 -4.33
C LEU A 62 3.86 -13.18 -5.48
N GLY A 63 5.17 -13.06 -5.25
CA GLY A 63 6.18 -13.19 -6.31
C GLY A 63 6.13 -12.06 -7.35
N ILE A 64 5.62 -10.89 -6.98
CA ILE A 64 5.50 -9.71 -7.84
C ILE A 64 6.72 -8.82 -7.62
N GLU A 65 7.31 -8.32 -8.71
CA GLU A 65 8.37 -7.32 -8.62
C GLU A 65 7.82 -6.02 -8.01
N TYR A 66 8.39 -5.59 -6.89
CA TYR A 66 8.00 -4.33 -6.25
C TYR A 66 8.60 -3.14 -6.98
N LYS A 67 7.75 -2.22 -7.46
CA LYS A 67 8.14 -0.93 -8.03
C LYS A 67 7.37 0.17 -7.31
N ASP A 68 8.07 1.16 -6.75
CA ASP A 68 7.43 2.28 -6.06
C ASP A 68 6.40 3.01 -6.94
N GLU A 69 6.65 3.08 -8.24
CA GLU A 69 5.77 3.73 -9.22
C GLU A 69 4.39 3.07 -9.33
N ASP A 70 4.27 1.77 -9.06
CA ASP A 70 2.99 1.05 -9.08
C ASP A 70 2.05 1.49 -7.95
N PHE A 71 2.60 2.12 -6.90
CA PHE A 71 1.89 2.58 -5.72
C PHE A 71 1.79 4.10 -5.62
N LYS A 72 2.48 4.84 -6.48
CA LYS A 72 2.34 6.30 -6.55
C LYS A 72 0.97 6.66 -7.12
N ILE A 73 0.17 7.33 -6.30
CA ILE A 73 -1.08 7.95 -6.76
C ILE A 73 -0.70 9.23 -7.51
N SER A 74 -1.09 9.34 -8.77
CA SER A 74 -0.99 10.59 -9.52
C SER A 74 -2.03 11.58 -8.98
N SER A 75 -1.57 12.68 -8.40
CA SER A 75 -2.42 13.77 -7.89
C SER A 75 -3.35 14.30 -8.97
N GLU A 76 -2.88 14.38 -10.21
CA GLU A 76 -3.67 14.80 -11.37
C GLU A 76 -4.80 13.81 -11.69
N LYS A 77 -4.52 12.50 -11.68
CA LYS A 77 -5.56 11.49 -11.88
C LYS A 77 -6.60 11.52 -10.76
N LEU A 78 -6.15 11.67 -9.51
CA LEU A 78 -7.03 11.76 -8.34
C LEU A 78 -7.93 13.01 -8.43
N ALA A 79 -7.35 14.17 -8.76
CA ALA A 79 -8.09 15.40 -8.97
C ALA A 79 -9.13 15.25 -10.09
N LYS A 80 -8.77 14.62 -11.21
CA LYS A 80 -9.72 14.34 -12.31
C LYS A 80 -10.85 13.40 -11.89
N GLU A 81 -10.58 12.39 -11.05
CA GLU A 81 -11.64 11.54 -10.49
C GLU A 81 -12.56 12.30 -9.54
N TRP A 82 -12.01 13.13 -8.65
CA TRP A 82 -12.80 13.93 -7.73
C TRP A 82 -13.66 14.96 -8.45
N CYS A 83 -13.11 15.63 -9.48
CA CYS A 83 -13.87 16.60 -10.27
C CYS A 83 -15.08 15.98 -10.97
N LYS A 84 -15.05 14.69 -11.35
CA LYS A 84 -16.22 14.02 -11.97
C LYS A 84 -17.42 13.92 -11.05
N ASN A 85 -17.20 13.97 -9.73
CA ASN A 85 -18.24 13.85 -8.72
C ASN A 85 -18.60 15.20 -8.09
N LEU A 86 -18.03 16.31 -8.58
CA LEU A 86 -18.44 17.64 -8.15
C LEU A 86 -19.76 17.99 -8.85
N PRO A 87 -20.74 18.54 -8.13
CA PRO A 87 -21.92 19.09 -8.75
C PRO A 87 -21.50 20.21 -9.70
N ASP A 88 -22.19 20.32 -10.84
CA ASP A 88 -22.05 21.49 -11.69
C ASP A 88 -22.40 22.73 -10.86
N ILE A 89 -21.52 23.73 -10.88
CA ILE A 89 -21.77 25.01 -10.25
C ILE A 89 -22.77 25.74 -11.18
N GLU A 90 -24.03 25.83 -10.75
CA GLU A 90 -25.03 26.73 -11.35
C GLU A 90 -24.67 28.21 -11.17
#